data_AF-A0A9J6GIQ2-F1
#
_entry.id   AF-A0A9J6GIQ2-F1
#
_cell.length_a   1.000
_cell.length_b   1.000
_cell.length_c   1.000
_cell.angle_alpha   90.00
_cell.angle_beta   90.00
_cell.angle_gamma   90.00
#
_symmetry.space_group_name_H-M   'P 1'
#
loop_
_entity.id
_entity.type
_entity.pdbx_description
1 polymer ?
#
loop_
_entity_poly.entity_id
_entity_poly.type
_entity_poly.pdbx_seq_one_letter_code
_entity_poly.pdbx_strand_id
1 'polypeptide(L)'
;MPTNAELAKRIEELEESFDNRVSKAVEAAVSSALSKLQLESASGNEPLQNEVAECQKSMTMLNGLVELVNTEMEELKAANKRLNARNKELERRVAELEQYSRKNNIEISGVPETQGEDVVAIVKTITEK
;
A
#
# COMPACT_ATOMS: atom_id res chain seq x y z
N MET A 1 43.28 12.94 83.20
CA MET A 1 42.48 11.97 82.42
C MET A 1 41.17 12.66 82.08
N PRO A 2 40.66 12.55 80.84
CA PRO A 2 39.36 13.11 80.49
C PRO A 2 38.30 12.52 81.43
N THR A 3 37.36 13.35 81.86
CA THR A 3 36.24 12.88 82.68
C THR A 3 35.28 12.07 81.81
N ASN A 4 34.52 11.17 82.43
CA ASN A 4 33.55 10.34 81.70
C ASN A 4 32.52 11.18 80.91
N ALA A 5 32.22 12.39 81.39
CA ALA A 5 31.35 13.36 80.72
C ALA A 5 31.95 13.96 79.44
N GLU A 6 33.27 14.23 79.41
CA GLU A 6 33.95 14.73 78.21
C GLU A 6 34.05 13.66 77.13
N LEU A 7 34.22 12.39 77.51
CA LEU A 7 34.19 11.26 76.58
C LEU A 7 32.80 11.07 75.96
N ALA A 8 31.74 11.15 76.75
CA ALA A 8 30.37 11.04 76.26
C ALA A 8 30.02 12.13 75.24
N LYS A 9 30.36 13.40 75.53
CA LYS A 9 30.13 14.52 74.62
C LYS A 9 30.87 14.34 73.28
N ARG A 10 32.10 13.81 73.34
CA ARG A 10 32.92 13.61 72.14
C ARG A 10 32.45 12.43 71.28
N ILE A 11 31.77 11.45 71.88
CA ILE A 11 31.07 10.38 71.16
C ILE A 11 29.87 10.96 70.43
N GLU A 12 29.05 11.76 71.11
CA GLU A 12 27.86 12.41 70.54
C GLU A 12 28.22 13.33 69.34
N GLU A 13 29.26 14.16 69.49
CA GLU A 13 29.79 14.99 68.39
C GLU A 13 30.32 14.14 67.22
N LEU A 14 30.90 12.96 67.51
CA LEU A 14 31.39 12.04 66.47
C LEU A 14 30.24 11.39 65.71
N GLU A 15 29.20 10.97 66.42
CA GLU A 15 27.99 10.36 65.85
C GLU A 15 27.28 11.37 64.92
N GLU A 16 27.08 12.60 65.37
CA GLU A 16 26.46 13.66 64.55
C GLU A 16 27.31 13.99 63.30
N SER A 17 28.64 14.02 63.45
CA SER A 17 29.56 14.21 62.31
C SER A 17 29.51 13.05 61.32
N PHE A 18 29.41 11.81 61.83
CA PHE A 18 29.33 10.62 61.01
C PHE A 18 28.03 10.57 60.21
N ASP A 19 26.89 10.81 60.86
CA ASP A 19 25.58 10.83 60.20
C ASP A 19 25.51 11.89 59.10
N ASN A 20 26.05 13.09 59.37
CA ASN A 20 26.09 14.16 58.37
C ASN A 20 26.98 13.79 57.16
N ARG A 21 28.10 13.10 57.40
CA ARG A 21 28.97 12.61 56.32
C ARG A 21 28.31 11.48 55.51
N VAL A 22 27.61 10.56 56.18
CA VAL A 22 26.88 9.47 55.52
C VAL A 22 25.75 10.05 54.67
N SER A 23 24.92 10.96 55.21
CA SER A 23 23.85 11.61 54.45
C SER A 23 24.38 12.31 53.20
N LYS A 24 25.43 13.13 53.33
CA LYS A 24 26.03 13.82 52.18
C LYS A 24 26.58 12.86 51.13
N ALA A 25 27.23 11.77 51.56
CA ALA A 25 27.76 10.76 50.65
C ALA A 25 26.63 10.01 49.92
N VAL A 26 25.55 9.67 50.63
CA VAL A 26 24.36 9.01 50.07
C VAL A 26 23.66 9.95 49.09
N GLU A 27 23.42 11.20 49.45
CA GLU A 27 22.80 12.20 48.56
C GLU A 27 23.62 12.39 47.28
N ALA A 28 24.94 12.57 47.40
CA ALA A 28 25.81 12.72 46.22
C ALA A 28 25.80 11.48 45.32
N ALA A 29 25.84 10.28 45.90
CA ALA A 29 25.77 9.03 45.15
C ALA A 29 24.41 8.85 44.45
N VAL A 30 23.31 9.16 45.13
CA VAL A 30 21.94 9.09 44.58
C VAL A 30 21.76 10.09 43.46
N SER A 31 22.17 11.35 43.65
CA SER A 31 22.08 12.38 42.59
C SER A 31 22.91 11.99 41.37
N SER A 32 24.12 11.46 41.56
CA SER A 32 24.93 10.97 40.45
C SER A 32 24.29 9.80 39.71
N ALA A 33 23.67 8.85 40.42
CA ALA A 33 23.03 7.69 39.82
C ALA A 33 21.77 8.09 39.02
N LEU A 34 20.95 8.98 39.58
CA LEU A 34 19.76 9.51 38.91
C LEU A 34 20.10 10.24 37.60
N SER A 35 21.16 11.06 37.61
CA SER A 35 21.60 11.76 36.40
C SER A 35 22.04 10.81 35.29
N LYS A 36 22.75 9.72 35.62
CA LYS A 36 23.16 8.71 34.63
C LYS A 36 21.95 7.98 34.02
N LEU A 37 21.00 7.55 34.87
CA LEU A 37 19.78 6.88 34.40
C LEU A 37 18.94 7.78 33.49
N GLN A 38 18.86 9.08 33.79
CA GLN A 38 18.18 10.05 32.94
C GLN A 38 18.86 10.20 31.58
N LEU A 39 20.20 10.24 31.55
CA LEU A 39 20.96 10.39 30.31
C LEU A 39 20.85 9.15 29.42
N GLU A 40 20.96 7.95 30.00
CA GLU A 40 20.83 6.67 29.29
C GLU A 40 19.41 6.49 28.72
N SER A 41 18.39 6.85 29.49
CA SER A 41 16.99 6.79 29.06
C SER A 41 16.68 7.78 27.93
N ALA A 42 17.28 8.97 27.94
CA ALA A 42 17.09 9.97 26.89
C ALA A 42 17.80 9.55 25.58
N SER A 43 19.07 9.15 25.68
CA SER A 43 19.88 8.79 24.51
C SER A 43 19.41 7.51 23.82
N GLY A 44 18.86 6.54 24.56
CA GLY A 44 18.35 5.30 23.98
C GLY A 44 17.01 5.47 23.25
N ASN A 45 16.17 6.39 23.69
CA ASN A 45 14.82 6.57 23.14
C ASN A 45 14.77 7.42 21.88
N GLU A 46 15.69 8.38 21.72
CA GLU A 46 15.75 9.28 20.56
C GLU A 46 15.88 8.54 19.20
N PRO A 47 16.82 7.58 19.00
CA PRO A 47 16.94 6.88 17.72
C PRO A 47 15.70 6.03 17.39
N LEU A 48 15.12 5.38 18.41
CA LEU A 48 13.90 4.58 18.24
C LEU A 48 12.70 5.46 17.85
N GLN A 49 12.57 6.66 18.44
CA GLN A 49 11.52 7.60 18.07
C GLN A 49 11.67 8.09 16.63
N ASN A 50 12.91 8.33 16.18
CA ASN A 50 13.19 8.74 14.80
C ASN A 50 12.86 7.63 13.79
N GLU A 51 13.26 6.38 14.07
CA GLU A 51 12.91 5.23 13.21
C GLU A 51 11.40 4.99 13.17
N VAL A 52 10.69 5.11 14.30
CA VAL A 52 9.23 5.01 14.35
C VAL A 52 8.57 6.11 13.51
N ALA A 53 9.05 7.35 13.61
CA ALA A 53 8.51 8.46 12.82
C ALA A 53 8.72 8.25 11.31
N GLU A 54 9.90 7.75 10.91
CA GLU A 54 10.20 7.44 9.51
C GLU A 54 9.36 6.28 8.98
N CYS A 55 9.19 5.23 9.79
CA CYS A 55 8.32 4.09 9.46
C CYS A 55 6.86 4.55 9.29
N GLN A 56 6.39 5.43 10.18
CA GLN A 56 5.04 5.98 10.11
C GLN A 56 4.83 6.86 8.88
N LYS A 57 5.83 7.65 8.49
CA LYS A 57 5.82 8.43 7.24
C LYS A 57 5.79 7.53 6.00
N SER A 58 6.54 6.45 6.02
CA SER A 58 6.55 5.47 4.92
C SER A 58 5.22 4.76 4.80
N MET A 59 4.61 4.40 5.93
CA MET A 59 3.32 3.74 5.99
C MET A 59 2.17 4.63 5.49
N THR A 60 2.17 5.93 5.83
CA THR A 60 1.16 6.86 5.31
C THR A 60 1.29 7.06 3.80
N MET A 61 2.53 7.16 3.28
CA MET A 61 2.77 7.24 1.84
C MET A 61 2.29 5.98 1.11
N LEU A 62 2.61 4.79 1.63
CA LEU A 62 2.21 3.53 1.03
C LEU A 62 0.69 3.37 1.01
N ASN A 63 0.00 3.73 2.09
CA ASN A 63 -1.46 3.71 2.14
C ASN A 63 -2.08 4.64 1.08
N GLY A 64 -1.53 5.84 0.89
CA GLY A 64 -1.99 6.76 -0.17
C GLY A 64 -1.78 6.20 -1.57
N LEU A 65 -0.65 5.53 -1.83
CA LEU A 65 -0.40 4.85 -3.11
C LEU A 65 -1.39 3.70 -3.35
N VAL A 66 -1.71 2.92 -2.32
CA VAL A 66 -2.69 1.83 -2.41
C VAL A 66 -4.07 2.38 -2.76
N GLU A 67 -4.50 3.47 -2.13
CA GLU A 67 -5.78 4.13 -2.44
C GLU A 67 -5.82 4.66 -3.89
N LEU A 68 -4.73 5.27 -4.36
CA LEU A 68 -4.62 5.75 -5.74
C LEU A 68 -4.73 4.59 -6.73
N VAL A 69 -3.95 3.53 -6.54
CA VAL A 69 -3.95 2.35 -7.43
C VAL A 69 -5.32 1.67 -7.45
N ASN A 70 -5.99 1.57 -6.29
CA ASN A 70 -7.34 1.03 -6.24
C ASN A 70 -8.34 1.89 -7.03
N THR A 71 -8.22 3.21 -6.95
CA THR A 71 -9.07 4.15 -7.70
C THR A 71 -8.86 3.99 -9.20
N GLU A 72 -7.60 4.01 -9.66
CA GLU A 72 -7.25 3.81 -11.07
C GLU A 72 -7.71 2.43 -11.59
N MET A 73 -7.60 1.39 -10.77
CA MET A 73 -8.05 0.04 -11.12
C MET A 73 -9.56 -0.01 -11.37
N GLU A 74 -10.35 0.64 -10.51
CA GLU A 74 -11.81 0.70 -10.68
C GLU A 74 -12.22 1.54 -11.89
N GLU A 75 -11.54 2.66 -12.14
CA GLU A 75 -11.75 3.45 -13.35
C GLU A 75 -11.45 2.66 -14.62
N LEU A 76 -10.32 1.95 -14.66
CA LEU A 76 -9.92 1.10 -15.79
C LEU A 76 -10.92 -0.04 -16.02
N LYS A 77 -11.40 -0.70 -14.96
CA LYS A 77 -12.44 -1.74 -15.07
C LYS A 77 -13.73 -1.16 -15.66
N ALA A 78 -14.15 0.01 -15.18
CA ALA A 78 -15.35 0.68 -15.68
C ALA A 78 -15.21 1.07 -17.17
N ALA A 79 -14.05 1.62 -17.55
CA ALA A 79 -13.75 1.98 -18.94
C ALA A 79 -13.73 0.75 -19.85
N ASN A 80 -13.07 -0.33 -19.43
CA ASN A 80 -13.00 -1.58 -20.18
C ASN A 80 -14.40 -2.19 -20.39
N LYS A 81 -15.24 -2.19 -19.36
CA LYS A 81 -16.64 -2.64 -19.47
C LYS A 81 -17.43 -1.82 -20.49
N ARG A 82 -17.29 -0.49 -20.49
CA ARG A 82 -17.96 0.40 -21.46
C ARG A 82 -17.47 0.15 -22.89
N LEU A 83 -16.15 0.02 -23.07
CA LEU A 83 -15.56 -0.25 -24.38
C LEU A 83 -16.00 -1.60 -24.92
N ASN A 84 -16.01 -2.65 -24.11
CA ASN A 84 -16.48 -3.97 -24.52
C ASN A 84 -17.96 -3.98 -24.90
N ALA A 85 -18.80 -3.27 -24.14
CA ALA A 85 -20.22 -3.14 -24.49
C ALA A 85 -20.40 -2.43 -25.83
N ARG A 86 -19.65 -1.34 -26.07
CA ARG A 86 -19.67 -0.61 -27.34
C ARG A 86 -19.13 -1.45 -28.50
N ASN A 87 -18.09 -2.24 -28.27
CA ASN A 87 -17.52 -3.10 -29.31
C ASN A 87 -18.52 -4.18 -29.73
N LYS A 88 -19.15 -4.87 -28.76
CA LYS A 88 -20.21 -5.86 -29.03
C LYS A 88 -21.39 -5.26 -29.81
N GLU A 89 -21.79 -4.05 -29.47
CA GLU A 89 -22.87 -3.37 -30.19
C GLU A 89 -22.46 -3.02 -31.63
N LEU A 90 -21.22 -2.57 -31.85
CA LEU A 90 -20.70 -2.31 -33.19
C LEU A 90 -20.60 -3.61 -34.01
N GLU A 91 -20.09 -4.69 -33.43
CA GLU A 91 -20.04 -6.02 -34.06
C GLU A 91 -21.43 -6.48 -34.50
N ARG A 92 -22.43 -6.35 -33.62
CA ARG A 92 -23.84 -6.66 -33.95
C ARG A 92 -24.32 -5.85 -35.14
N ARG A 93 -24.09 -4.54 -35.14
CA ARG A 93 -24.50 -3.64 -36.23
C ARG A 93 -23.81 -3.98 -37.55
N VAL A 94 -22.53 -4.35 -37.52
CA VAL A 94 -21.81 -4.79 -38.72
C VAL A 94 -22.44 -6.07 -39.26
N ALA A 95 -22.68 -7.07 -38.41
CA ALA A 95 -23.33 -8.32 -38.84
C ALA A 95 -24.72 -8.08 -39.46
N GLU A 96 -25.51 -7.18 -38.87
CA GLU A 96 -26.82 -6.79 -39.43
C GLU A 96 -26.71 -6.11 -40.80
N LEU A 97 -25.72 -5.23 -40.97
CA LEU A 97 -25.47 -4.56 -42.25
C LEU A 97 -24.99 -5.55 -43.32
N GLU A 98 -24.13 -6.51 -42.94
CA GLU A 98 -23.69 -7.57 -43.85
C GLU A 98 -24.86 -8.47 -44.29
N GLN A 99 -25.71 -8.86 -43.33
CA GLN A 99 -26.91 -9.63 -43.64
C GLN A 99 -27.87 -8.84 -44.53
N TYR A 100 -28.08 -7.55 -44.23
CA TYR A 100 -28.92 -6.68 -45.04
C TYR A 100 -28.39 -6.54 -46.48
N SER A 101 -27.07 -6.35 -46.63
CA SER A 101 -26.42 -6.27 -47.94
C SER A 101 -26.56 -7.56 -48.76
N ARG A 102 -26.63 -8.72 -48.11
CA ARG A 102 -26.76 -10.03 -48.76
C ARG A 102 -28.21 -10.51 -48.89
N LYS A 103 -29.18 -9.73 -48.43
CA LYS A 103 -30.60 -10.14 -48.33
C LYS A 103 -31.20 -10.67 -49.64
N ASN A 104 -30.78 -10.11 -50.77
CA ASN A 104 -31.28 -10.50 -52.09
C ASN A 104 -30.27 -11.31 -52.90
N ASN A 105 -29.16 -11.73 -52.28
CA ASN A 105 -28.17 -12.56 -52.94
C ASN A 105 -28.64 -14.02 -52.88
N ILE A 106 -28.44 -14.75 -53.97
CA ILE A 106 -28.64 -16.19 -54.05
C ILE A 106 -27.28 -16.81 -54.29
N GLU A 107 -26.88 -17.72 -53.40
CA GLU A 107 -25.65 -18.51 -53.57
C GLU A 107 -26.01 -19.82 -54.28
N ILE A 108 -25.38 -20.06 -55.43
CA ILE A 108 -25.57 -21.27 -56.23
C ILE A 108 -24.22 -22.00 -56.25
N SER A 109 -24.19 -23.18 -55.64
CA SER A 109 -22.99 -24.03 -55.54
C SER A 109 -23.15 -25.30 -56.37
N GLY A 110 -22.04 -25.81 -56.93
CA GLY A 110 -22.03 -27.07 -57.69
C GLY A 110 -22.31 -26.93 -59.19
N VAL A 111 -22.26 -25.70 -59.72
CA VAL A 111 -22.28 -25.44 -61.17
C VAL A 111 -20.85 -25.66 -61.71
N PRO A 112 -20.63 -26.53 -62.72
CA PRO A 112 -19.33 -26.72 -63.34
C PRO A 112 -18.84 -25.45 -64.02
N GLU A 113 -17.55 -25.12 -63.85
CA GLU A 113 -16.93 -23.94 -64.46
C GLU A 113 -16.44 -24.24 -65.89
N THR A 114 -16.75 -23.35 -66.82
CA THR A 114 -16.38 -23.41 -68.23
C THR A 114 -15.87 -22.04 -68.71
N GLN A 115 -15.08 -22.01 -69.78
CA GLN A 115 -14.48 -20.76 -70.25
C GLN A 115 -15.50 -19.94 -71.05
N GLY A 116 -15.66 -18.66 -70.68
CA GLY A 116 -16.54 -17.72 -71.40
C GLY A 116 -18.03 -17.84 -71.04
N GLU A 117 -18.35 -18.17 -69.80
CA GLU A 117 -19.72 -18.39 -69.33
C GLU A 117 -20.62 -17.15 -69.38
N ASP A 118 -21.89 -17.41 -69.70
CA ASP A 118 -22.99 -16.47 -69.48
C ASP A 118 -23.76 -16.88 -68.22
N VAL A 119 -23.48 -16.17 -67.12
CA VAL A 119 -24.10 -16.41 -65.80
C VAL A 119 -25.62 -16.25 -65.86
N VAL A 120 -26.15 -15.36 -66.70
CA VAL A 120 -27.60 -15.11 -66.81
C VAL A 120 -28.29 -16.29 -67.48
N ALA A 121 -27.68 -16.83 -68.54
CA ALA A 121 -28.19 -18.02 -69.22
C ALA A 121 -28.19 -19.23 -68.28
N ILE A 122 -27.12 -19.44 -67.52
CA ILE A 122 -26.99 -20.51 -66.53
C ILE A 122 -28.11 -20.41 -65.47
N VAL A 123 -28.34 -19.21 -64.90
CA VAL A 123 -29.39 -19.01 -63.89
C VAL A 123 -30.77 -19.34 -64.46
N LYS A 124 -31.09 -18.87 -65.69
CA LYS A 124 -32.37 -19.19 -66.35
C LYS A 124 -32.59 -20.69 -66.48
N THR A 125 -31.60 -21.43 -66.97
CA THR A 125 -31.67 -22.89 -67.12
C THR A 125 -31.91 -23.62 -65.80
N ILE A 126 -31.35 -23.12 -64.69
CA ILE A 126 -31.56 -23.72 -63.36
C ILE A 126 -32.96 -23.40 -62.81
N THR A 127 -33.48 -22.20 -63.09
CA THR A 127 -34.79 -21.74 -62.56
C THR A 127 -36.01 -22.19 -63.38
N GLU A 128 -35.83 -22.49 -64.67
CA GLU A 128 -36.90 -22.96 -65.56
C GLU A 128 -37.06 -24.48 -65.44
N LYS A 129 -37.98 -24.92 -64.57
CA LYS A 129 -38.48 -26.30 -64.49
C LYS A 129 -40.01 -26.32 -64.57
#